data_AF-A0A5C7N1Z9-F1
#
_entry.id   AF-A0A5C7N1Z9-F1
#
_cell.length_a   1.000
_cell.length_b   1.000
_cell.length_c   1.000
_cell.angle_alpha   90.00
_cell.angle_beta   90.00
_cell.angle_gamma   90.00
#
_symmetry.space_group_name_H-M   'P 1'
#
loop_
_entity.id
_entity.type
_entity.pdbx_description
1 polymer ?
#
loop_
_entity_poly.entity_id
_entity_poly.type
_entity_poly.pdbx_seq_one_letter_code
_entity_poly.pdbx_strand_id
1 'polypeptide(L)' 'MTETDIRAEDARLELLRRKLAERGLQSQGQAQAGDGTPVVPVLSDGQRRMWFVQTAEPEGALLNVCVSFVITGALDHQ' A
#
# COMPACT_ATOMS: atom_id res chain seq x y z
N MET A 1 -15.35 12.59 -29.07
CA MET A 1 -14.57 13.11 -27.92
C MET A 1 -13.88 14.38 -28.39
N THR A 2 -14.24 15.56 -27.87
CA THR A 2 -13.70 16.85 -28.33
C THR A 2 -12.39 17.17 -27.60
N GLU A 3 -11.49 17.90 -28.25
CA GLU A 3 -10.16 18.30 -27.73
C GLU A 3 -10.20 18.97 -26.34
N THR A 4 -11.31 19.65 -26.02
CA THR A 4 -11.56 20.29 -24.73
C THR A 4 -11.73 19.28 -23.59
N ASP A 5 -12.30 18.11 -23.88
CA ASP A 5 -12.55 17.03 -22.93
C ASP A 5 -11.22 16.38 -22.48
N ILE A 6 -10.32 16.14 -23.45
CA ILE A 6 -8.97 15.61 -23.19
C ILE A 6 -8.16 16.55 -22.30
N ARG A 7 -8.21 17.86 -22.56
CA ARG A 7 -7.50 18.87 -21.74
C ARG A 7 -8.04 18.95 -20.31
N ALA A 8 -9.34 18.71 -20.11
CA ALA A 8 -9.95 18.69 -18.80
C ALA A 8 -9.58 17.42 -18.02
N GLU A 9 -9.52 16.26 -18.69
CA GLU A 9 -9.02 15.01 -18.11
C GLU A 9 -7.55 15.11 -17.71
N ASP A 10 -6.70 15.72 -18.54
CA ASP A 10 -5.28 15.95 -18.23
C ASP A 10 -5.10 16.82 -16.98
N ALA A 11 -5.84 17.92 -16.88
CA ALA A 11 -5.79 18.81 -15.72
C ALA A 11 -6.26 18.10 -14.43
N ARG A 12 -7.28 17.25 -14.54
CA ARG A 12 -7.78 16.44 -13.43
C ARG A 12 -6.77 15.39 -12.99
N LEU A 13 -6.12 14.73 -13.95
CA LEU A 13 -5.08 13.73 -13.71
C LEU A 13 -3.86 14.37 -13.03
N GLU A 14 -3.48 15.57 -13.43
CA GLU A 14 -2.36 16.29 -12.83
C GLU A 14 -2.66 16.73 -11.40
N LEU A 15 -3.87 17.23 -11.15
CA LEU A 15 -4.30 17.56 -9.80
C LEU A 15 -4.37 16.32 -8.89
N LEU A 16 -4.76 15.17 -9.44
CA LEU A 16 -4.72 13.89 -8.73
C LEU A 16 -3.28 13.48 -8.39
N ARG A 17 -2.34 13.56 -9.34
CA ARG A 17 -0.92 13.28 -9.10
C ARG A 17 -0.35 14.17 -8.01
N ARG A 18 -0.62 15.48 -8.06
CA ARG A 18 -0.15 16.43 -7.03
C ARG A 18 -0.69 16.07 -5.64
N LYS A 19 -1.99 15.78 -5.53
CA LYS A 19 -2.59 15.37 -4.25
C LYS A 19 -2.03 14.05 -3.72
N LEU A 20 -1.68 13.10 -4.60
CA LEU A 20 -1.00 11.87 -4.21
C LEU A 20 0.43 12.15 -3.73
N ALA A 21 1.14 13.11 -4.36
CA ALA A 21 2.48 13.54 -3.92
C ALA A 21 2.47 14.19 -2.55
N GLU A 22 1.57 15.13 -2.32
CA GLU A 22 1.42 15.85 -1.05
C GLU A 22 1.16 14.89 0.13
N ARG A 23 0.58 13.71 -0.14
CA ARG A 23 0.31 12.68 0.86
C ARG A 23 1.36 11.58 0.93
N GLY A 24 2.44 11.68 0.17
CA GLY A 24 3.48 10.64 0.13
C GLY A 24 3.02 9.32 -0.50
N LEU A 25 1.91 9.31 -1.26
CA LEU A 25 1.31 8.14 -1.89
C LEU A 25 1.81 7.92 -3.33
N GLN A 26 2.95 8.53 -3.69
CA GLN A 26 3.55 8.37 -5.01
C GLN A 26 4.17 6.98 -5.13
N SER A 27 3.89 6.30 -6.24
CA SER A 27 4.57 5.05 -6.62
C SER A 27 6.07 5.30 -6.72
N GLN A 28 6.85 4.97 -5.69
CA GLN A 28 8.30 4.85 -5.84
C GLN A 28 8.54 3.65 -6.76
N GLY A 29 9.10 3.94 -7.94
CA GLY A 29 9.40 2.96 -8.97
C GLY A 29 10.10 1.74 -8.39
N GLN A 30 9.72 0.57 -8.91
CA GLN A 30 10.28 -0.73 -8.57
C GLN A 30 11.80 -0.66 -8.45
N ALA A 31 12.35 -0.98 -7.28
CA ALA A 31 13.78 -1.14 -7.12
C ALA A 31 14.24 -2.39 -7.90
N GLN A 32 14.90 -2.20 -9.05
CA GLN A 32 15.72 -3.23 -9.67
C GLN A 32 16.90 -3.57 -8.74
N ALA A 33 17.05 -4.84 -8.39
CA ALA A 33 18.20 -5.36 -7.67
C ALA A 33 19.38 -5.59 -8.65
N GLY A 34 20.58 -5.12 -8.29
CA GLY A 34 21.77 -5.38 -9.12
C GLY A 34 23.16 -4.98 -8.59
N ASP A 35 23.34 -4.28 -7.46
CA ASP A 35 24.69 -3.78 -7.08
C ASP A 35 25.02 -3.74 -5.57
N GLY A 36 24.23 -4.38 -4.69
CA GLY A 36 24.46 -4.33 -3.25
C GLY A 36 23.89 -3.10 -2.53
N THR A 37 23.18 -2.22 -3.25
CA THR A 37 22.31 -1.22 -2.63
C THR A 37 21.15 -1.92 -1.90
N PRO A 38 20.78 -1.54 -0.66
CA PRO A 38 19.69 -2.17 0.07
C PRO A 38 18.41 -2.12 -0.77
N VAL A 39 17.94 -3.30 -1.19
CA VAL A 39 16.69 -3.47 -1.90
C VAL A 39 15.59 -3.04 -0.94
N VAL A 40 15.05 -1.84 -1.15
CA VAL A 40 13.81 -1.44 -0.49
C VAL A 40 12.76 -2.47 -0.92
N PRO A 41 12.19 -3.26 0.01
CA PRO A 41 11.27 -4.31 -0.37
C PRO A 41 10.04 -3.68 -1.04
N VAL A 42 9.90 -3.93 -2.34
CA VAL A 42 8.73 -3.51 -3.10
C VAL A 42 7.58 -4.38 -2.61
N LEU A 43 6.59 -3.76 -1.98
CA LEU A 43 5.36 -4.44 -1.54
C LEU A 43 4.74 -5.22 -2.73
N SER A 44 4.08 -6.34 -2.47
CA SER A 44 3.22 -6.98 -3.45
C SER A 44 1.99 -6.09 -3.74
N ASP A 45 1.24 -6.40 -4.81
CA ASP A 45 0.01 -5.66 -5.10
C ASP A 45 -1.03 -5.74 -3.96
N GLY A 46 -1.16 -6.93 -3.34
CA GLY A 46 -2.02 -7.12 -2.17
C GLY A 46 -1.54 -6.32 -0.96
N GLN A 47 -0.22 -6.31 -0.70
CA GLN A 47 0.36 -5.52 0.39
C GLN A 47 0.21 -4.01 0.16
N ARG A 48 0.33 -3.52 -1.08
CA ARG A 48 0.05 -2.11 -1.42
C ARG A 48 -1.39 -1.72 -1.12
N ARG A 49 -2.35 -2.58 -1.49
CA ARG A 49 -3.78 -2.34 -1.22
C ARG A 49 -4.08 -2.33 0.28
N MET A 50 -3.52 -3.28 1.03
CA MET A 50 -3.63 -3.31 2.48
C MET A 50 -3.02 -2.06 3.14
N TRP A 51 -1.81 -1.67 2.74
CA TRP A 51 -1.16 -0.46 3.24
C TRP A 51 -2.01 0.78 2.99
N PHE A 52 -2.56 0.93 1.78
CA PHE A 52 -3.45 2.04 1.45
C PHE A 52 -4.66 2.11 2.40
N VAL A 53 -5.31 0.97 2.68
CA VAL A 53 -6.44 0.90 3.62
C VAL A 53 -5.99 1.26 5.04
N GLN A 54 -4.85 0.74 5.52
CA GLN A 54 -4.33 1.04 6.86
C GLN A 54 -4.01 2.53 7.03
N THR A 55 -3.52 3.22 6.00
CA THR A 55 -3.19 4.65 6.09
C THR A 55 -4.41 5.55 6.32
N ALA A 56 -5.62 5.09 5.99
CA ALA A 56 -6.85 5.82 6.24
C ALA A 56 -7.30 5.74 7.71
N GLU A 57 -7.07 4.60 8.38
CA GLU A 57 -7.40 4.38 9.78
C GLU A 57 -6.30 3.54 10.46
N PRO A 58 -5.20 4.20 10.91
CA PRO A 58 -4.02 3.49 11.39
C PRO A 58 -4.24 2.66 12.68
N GLU A 59 -5.19 3.08 13.51
CA GLU A 59 -5.58 2.40 14.75
C GLU A 59 -6.64 1.30 14.52
N GLY A 60 -7.12 1.15 13.27
CA GLY A 60 -8.15 0.20 12.91
C GLY A 60 -7.65 -1.24 12.89
N ALA A 61 -8.53 -2.18 13.26
CA ALA A 61 -8.25 -3.62 13.26
C ALA A 61 -8.73 -4.35 11.99
N LEU A 62 -9.18 -3.62 10.98
CA LEU A 62 -9.84 -4.17 9.79
C LEU A 62 -9.00 -5.21 9.04
N LEU A 63 -7.68 -5.03 9.03
CA LEU A 63 -6.75 -5.90 8.30
C LEU A 63 -6.12 -7.01 9.17
N ASN A 64 -6.54 -7.12 10.44
CA ASN A 64 -6.07 -8.17 11.32
C ASN A 64 -6.73 -9.51 10.95
N VAL A 65 -5.90 -10.54 10.83
CA VAL A 65 -6.37 -11.92 10.66
C VAL A 65 -6.17 -12.63 12.00
N CYS A 66 -7.26 -12.78 12.76
CA CYS A 66 -7.24 -13.44 14.05
C CYS A 66 -7.53 -14.94 13.90
N VAL A 67 -6.77 -15.77 14.61
CA VAL A 67 -6.99 -17.22 14.69
C VAL A 67 -6.98 -17.68 16.13
N SER A 68 -7.75 -18.72 16.43
CA SER A 68 -7.78 -19.37 17.75
C SER A 68 -7.61 -20.87 17.57
N PHE A 69 -6.81 -21.49 18.42
CA PHE A 69 -6.58 -22.93 18.41
C PHE A 69 -7.05 -23.53 19.73
N VAL A 70 -7.63 -24.73 19.65
CA VAL A 70 -7.88 -25.56 20.83
C VAL A 70 -6.72 -26.53 20.95
N ILE A 71 -5.99 -26.45 22.05
CA ILE A 71 -4.87 -27.35 22.36
C ILE A 71 -5.33 -28.26 23.50
N THR A 72 -5.17 -29.57 23.32
CA THR A 72 -5.51 -30.58 24.34
C THR A 72 -4.25 -31.30 24.80
N GLY A 73 -4.08 -31.43 26.11
CA GLY A 73 -2.91 -32.08 26.72
C GLY A 73 -2.20 -31.17 27.71
N ALA A 74 -1.07 -31.63 28.25
CA ALA A 74 -0.22 -30.82 29.11
C ALA A 74 0.50 -29.75 28.27
N LEU A 75 0.46 -28.50 28.72
CA LEU A 75 1.19 -27.38 28.12
C LEU A 75 2.36 -27.04 29.04
N ASP A 76 3.58 -27.09 28.52
CA ASP A 76 4.78 -26.62 29.22
C ASP A 76 4.99 -25.13 28.88
N HIS A 77 5.20 -24.31 29.90
CA HIS A 77 5.13 -22.84 29.84
C HIS A 77 6.46 -22.16 30.22
N GLN A 78 7.59 -22.89 30.24
CA GLN A 78 8.93 -22.41 30.66
C GLN A 78 9.20 -20.93 30.37
#